data_AF-G9YUC8-F1
#
_entry.id   AF-G9YUC8-F1
#
_cell.length_a   1.000
_cell.length_b   1.000
_cell.length_c   1.000
_cell.angle_alpha   90.00
_cell.angle_beta   90.00
_cell.angle_gamma   90.00
#
_symmetry.space_group_name_H-M   'P 1'
#
loop_
_entity.id
_entity.type
_entity.pdbx_description
1 polymer ?
#
loop_
_entity_poly.entity_id
_entity_poly.type
_entity_poly.pdbx_seq_one_letter_code
_entity_poly.pdbx_strand_id
1 'polypeptide(L)' 'MEEIPMETIHTGASHDVKVFYGYPGKSFFSRSLMTGEYTIYISVDSTDPGAVIDLALEYIRSHQKEVAV' A
#
# COMPACT_ATOMS: atom_id res chain seq x y z
N MET A 1 -16.09 -4.13 -18.02
CA MET A 1 -15.59 -3.70 -16.70
C MET A 1 -14.13 -3.39 -16.90
N GLU A 2 -13.74 -2.14 -16.66
CA GLU A 2 -12.34 -1.75 -16.73
C GLU A 2 -11.64 -2.36 -15.49
N GLU A 3 -10.64 -3.21 -15.70
CA GLU A 3 -9.84 -3.71 -14.59
C GLU A 3 -8.98 -2.55 -14.07
N ILE A 4 -9.19 -2.19 -12.81
CA ILE A 4 -8.33 -1.20 -12.15
C ILE A 4 -6.92 -1.81 -12.10
N PRO A 5 -5.88 -1.14 -12.62
CA PRO A 5 -4.53 -1.67 -12.58
C PRO A 5 -4.14 -1.94 -11.13
N MET A 6 -3.78 -3.19 -10.83
CA MET A 6 -3.34 -3.62 -9.50
C MET A 6 -1.97 -4.29 -9.55
N GLU A 7 -1.15 -3.99 -8.56
CA GLU A 7 0.14 -4.64 -8.31
C GLU A 7 0.14 -5.24 -6.90
N THR A 8 0.82 -6.38 -6.73
CA THR A 8 1.04 -6.98 -5.40
C THR A 8 2.53 -6.92 -5.09
N ILE A 9 2.88 -6.27 -3.97
CA ILE A 9 4.25 -6.16 -3.47
C ILE A 9 4.42 -7.12 -2.30
N HIS A 10 5.33 -8.08 -2.48
CA HIS A 10 5.73 -9.02 -1.44
C HIS A 10 6.80 -8.37 -0.55
N THR A 11 6.43 -8.00 0.68
CA THR A 11 7.33 -7.23 1.56
C THR A 11 8.31 -8.08 2.35
N GLY A 12 8.23 -9.41 2.26
CA GLY A 12 9.04 -10.36 3.04
C GLY A 12 8.68 -10.42 4.53
N ALA A 13 7.99 -9.41 5.07
CA ALA A 13 7.18 -9.52 6.28
C ALA A 13 5.90 -10.27 5.95
N SER A 14 5.23 -10.90 6.92
CA SER A 14 4.06 -11.80 6.75
C SER A 14 2.81 -11.20 6.07
N HIS A 15 2.91 -10.06 5.39
CA HIS A 15 1.81 -9.36 4.76
C HIS A 15 2.20 -8.97 3.32
N ASP A 16 1.39 -9.42 2.37
CA ASP A 16 1.38 -8.87 1.02
C ASP A 16 0.75 -7.48 1.04
N VAL A 17 1.26 -6.60 0.17
CA VAL A 17 0.72 -5.25 -0.01
C VAL A 17 0.09 -5.16 -1.39
N LYS A 18 -1.19 -4.79 -1.45
CA LYS A 18 -1.88 -4.53 -2.72
C LYS A 18 -1.78 -3.06 -3.08
N VAL A 19 -1.47 -2.74 -4.32
CA VAL A 19 -1.40 -1.37 -4.84
C VAL A 19 -2.47 -1.20 -5.91
N PHE A 20 -3.33 -0.21 -5.75
CA PHE A 20 -4.37 0.16 -6.72
C PHE A 20 -4.05 1.51 -7.33
N TYR A 21 -4.03 1.59 -8.65
CA TYR A 21 -3.83 2.84 -9.38
C TYR A 21 -5.16 3.47 -9.77
N GLY A 22 -5.15 4.79 -9.92
CA GLY A 22 -6.30 5.52 -10.47
C GLY A 22 -7.36 5.90 -9.44
N TYR A 23 -6.98 6.11 -8.18
CA TYR A 23 -7.90 6.59 -7.15
C TYR A 23 -8.27 8.08 -7.41
N PRO A 24 -9.56 8.47 -7.42
CA PRO A 24 -10.01 9.83 -7.76
C PRO A 24 -9.81 10.86 -6.61
N GLY A 25 -8.75 10.71 -5.83
CA GLY A 25 -8.43 11.57 -4.69
C GLY A 25 -6.97 11.42 -4.27
N LYS A 26 -6.60 11.95 -3.11
CA LYS A 26 -5.22 11.85 -2.60
C LYS A 26 -4.83 10.39 -2.36
N SER A 27 -3.57 10.06 -2.65
CA SER A 27 -3.01 8.75 -2.33
C SER A 27 -3.01 8.51 -0.82
N PHE A 28 -3.28 7.28 -0.41
CA PHE A 28 -3.26 6.84 0.98
C PHE A 28 -3.00 5.35 1.06
N PHE A 29 -2.70 4.85 2.25
CA PHE A 29 -2.68 3.42 2.51
C PHE A 29 -3.59 3.08 3.69
N SER A 30 -4.08 1.85 3.71
CA SER A 30 -4.91 1.30 4.78
C SER A 30 -4.41 -0.08 5.19
N ARG A 31 -4.75 -0.47 6.41
CA ARG A 31 -4.54 -1.83 6.92
C ARG A 31 -5.88 -2.41 7.29
N SER A 32 -6.19 -3.59 6.77
CA SER A 32 -7.34 -4.37 7.21
C SER A 32 -7.10 -4.86 8.64
N LEU A 33 -7.97 -4.48 9.58
CA LEU A 33 -7.90 -4.97 10.96
C LEU A 33 -8.27 -6.45 11.07
N MET A 34 -9.04 -7.00 10.11
CA MET A 34 -9.44 -8.40 10.14
C MET A 34 -8.40 -9.35 9.53
N THR A 35 -7.74 -8.94 8.44
CA THR A 35 -6.81 -9.80 7.69
C THR A 35 -5.35 -9.40 7.87
N GLY A 36 -5.07 -8.22 8.43
CA GLY A 36 -3.72 -7.67 8.53
C GLY A 36 -3.14 -7.18 7.19
N GLU A 37 -3.86 -7.36 6.08
CA GLU A 37 -3.44 -6.98 4.73
C GLU A 37 -3.33 -5.45 4.61
N TYR A 38 -2.27 -5.00 3.93
CA TYR A 38 -2.06 -3.59 3.63
C TYR A 38 -2.45 -3.30 2.18
N THR A 39 -3.12 -2.17 1.98
CA THR A 39 -3.52 -1.71 0.65
C THR A 39 -3.06 -0.26 0.46
N ILE A 40 -2.41 0.02 -0.67
CA ILE A 40 -1.98 1.35 -1.10
C ILE A 40 -2.88 1.77 -2.26
N TYR A 41 -3.45 2.97 -2.16
CA TYR A 41 -4.23 3.60 -3.22
C TYR A 41 -3.43 4.77 -3.78
N ILE A 42 -3.14 4.72 -5.08
CA ILE A 42 -2.41 5.75 -5.82
C ILE A 42 -3.40 6.62 -6.57
N SER A 43 -3.32 7.92 -6.32
CA SER A 43 -4.11 8.93 -7.01
C SER A 43 -3.90 8.91 -8.53
N VAL A 44 -4.97 9.17 -9.29
CA VAL A 44 -4.86 9.54 -10.72
C VAL A 44 -3.96 10.75 -10.95
N ASP A 45 -3.89 11.67 -9.98
CA ASP A 45 -3.14 12.92 -10.07
C ASP A 45 -1.72 12.80 -9.50
N SER A 46 -1.27 11.59 -9.14
CA SER A 46 0.05 11.38 -8.56
C SER A 46 1.15 11.56 -9.62
N THR A 47 2.00 12.56 -9.42
CA THR A 47 3.16 12.83 -10.30
C THR A 47 4.33 11.88 -10.07
N ASP A 48 4.36 11.22 -8.91
CA ASP A 48 5.37 10.22 -8.56
C ASP A 48 4.75 9.10 -7.71
N PRO A 49 4.10 8.11 -8.36
CA PRO A 49 3.57 6.93 -7.70
C PRO A 49 4.62 6.12 -6.92
N GLY A 50 5.86 6.08 -7.42
CA GLY A 50 6.94 5.30 -6.84
C GLY A 50 7.31 5.80 -5.45
N ALA A 51 7.52 7.10 -5.30
CA ALA A 51 7.83 7.70 -4.00
C ALA A 51 6.71 7.49 -2.97
N VAL A 52 5.45 7.50 -3.40
CA VAL A 52 4.30 7.21 -2.52
C VAL A 52 4.32 5.76 -2.03
N ILE A 53 4.61 4.82 -2.93
CA ILE A 53 4.72 3.39 -2.60
C ILE A 53 5.89 3.17 -1.64
N ASP A 54 7.06 3.74 -1.92
CA ASP A 54 8.25 3.59 -1.07
C ASP A 54 8.00 4.11 0.35
N LEU A 55 7.37 5.29 0.48
CA LEU A 55 7.03 5.87 1.78
C LEU A 55 6.03 5.00 2.55
N ALA A 56 5.00 4.48 1.87
CA ALA A 56 4.02 3.59 2.51
C ALA A 56 4.69 2.29 2.96
N LEU A 57 5.55 1.69 2.13
CA LEU A 57 6.28 0.46 2.46
C LEU A 57 7.27 0.68 3.61
N GLU A 58 7.94 1.84 3.68
CA GLU A 58 8.80 2.20 4.81
C GLU A 58 8.00 2.27 6.12
N TYR A 59 6.84 2.94 6.11
CA TYR A 59 5.94 3.02 7.26
C TYR A 59 5.45 1.64 7.71
N ILE A 60 5.02 0.81 6.76
CA ILE A 60 4.54 -0.57 7.04
C ILE A 60 5.67 -1.37 7.70
N ARG A 61 6.89 -1.31 7.15
CA ARG A 61 8.05 -2.05 7.68
C ARG A 61 8.48 -1.56 9.07
N SER A 62 8.36 -0.27 9.38
CA SER A 62 8.69 0.26 10.70
C SER A 62 7.70 -0.20 11.77
N HIS A 63 6.39 -0.15 11.47
CA HIS A 63 5.34 -0.53 12.42
C HIS A 63 5.28 -2.04 12.69
N GLN A 64 5.78 -2.88 11.77
CA GLN A 64 5.94 -4.32 12.04
C GLN A 64 7.01 -4.60 13.11
N LYS A 65 8.04 -3.75 13.24
CA LYS A 65 9.09 -3.94 14.25
C LYS A 65 8.62 -3.60 15.67
N GLU A 66 7.62 -2.74 15.82
CA GLU A 66 7.13 -2.29 17.13
C GLU A 66 6.15 -3.27 17.79
N VAL A 67 5.50 -4.16 17.02
CA VAL A 67 4.51 -5.13 17.53
C VAL A 67 5.14 -6.48 17.89
N ALA A 68 6.42 -6.69 17.58
CA ALA A 68 7.17 -7.87 17.99
C ALA A 68 7.73 -7.69 19.42
N VAL A 69 6.88 -7.85 20.44
CA VAL A 69 7.27 -7.98 21.86
C VAL A 69 6.58 -9.19 22.46
#